data_AF-A0A833G2R8-F1
#
_entry.id   AF-A0A833G2R8-F1
#
_cell.length_a   1.000
_cell.length_b   1.000
_cell.length_c   1.000
_cell.angle_alpha   90.00
_cell.angle_beta   90.00
_cell.angle_gamma   90.00
#
_symmetry.space_group_name_H-M   'P 1'
#
loop_
_entity.id
_entity.type
_entity.pdbx_description
1 polymer ?
#
loop_
_entity_poly.entity_id
_entity_poly.type
_entity_poly.pdbx_seq_one_letter_code
_entity_poly.pdbx_strand_id
1 'polypeptide(L)'
;MDRVSYERYSPYRVFTAERWAQFRDDTPLTLKEDEVRRLRSLNDPIDLDEVRKIYLSLSRLLSAHVEASQLLFRQRQVFFNGGDTVKTPFIIGIAGSVAVGKSTAARVLKELLQRWPSSPRVALVTTDGFLFPNAVLRSQNLMERKGFPESYDVGALLRFLSAIKSGEPQVQAPLYSHMTYDVLPDEFVTIDRPDILIFEGINVLQTRDLPKDGKFVPFISDFFDFSIYIDAEEELIHKWYIDRFMR
;
A
#
# COMPACT_ATOMS: atom_id res chain seq x y z
N MET A 1 17.43 6.55 20.98
CA MET A 1 18.70 5.78 20.92
C MET A 1 18.32 4.46 20.32
N ASP A 2 18.69 4.08 19.09
CA ASP A 2 20.00 4.17 18.43
C ASP A 2 19.90 4.73 17.00
N ARG A 3 20.58 5.85 16.75
CA ARG A 3 20.90 6.27 15.39
C ARG A 3 22.16 5.51 14.98
N VAL A 4 21.99 4.41 14.27
CA VAL A 4 23.10 3.69 13.63
C VAL A 4 23.89 4.69 12.77
N SER A 5 25.16 4.91 13.10
CA SER A 5 26.07 5.79 12.38
C SER A 5 26.42 5.20 11.02
N TYR A 6 25.62 5.52 10.00
CA TYR A 6 25.90 5.18 8.60
C TYR A 6 26.85 6.21 7.97
N GLU A 7 28.11 6.26 8.38
CA GLU A 7 29.03 7.31 7.88
C GLU A 7 29.84 6.94 6.62
N ARG A 8 29.57 5.82 5.94
CA ARG A 8 30.19 5.58 4.61
C ARG A 8 29.38 4.80 3.57
N TYR A 9 28.67 3.76 3.97
CA TYR A 9 27.85 2.96 3.05
C TYR A 9 26.53 2.60 3.74
N SER A 10 25.43 3.11 3.21
CA SER A 10 24.07 2.74 3.61
C SER A 10 23.34 2.21 2.39
N PRO A 11 22.53 1.14 2.52
CA PRO A 11 21.61 0.75 1.45
C PRO A 11 20.52 1.82 1.23
N TYR A 12 20.37 2.77 2.16
CA TYR A 12 19.39 3.85 2.11
C TYR A 12 20.03 5.18 1.75
N ARG A 13 19.32 5.95 0.92
CA ARG A 13 19.60 7.37 0.74
C ARG A 13 18.68 8.16 1.66
N VAL A 14 19.26 9.05 2.46
CA VAL A 14 18.53 9.88 3.42
C VAL A 14 18.44 11.30 2.88
N PHE A 15 17.24 11.87 2.90
CA PHE A 15 16.97 13.23 2.46
C PHE A 15 16.14 13.96 3.51
N THR A 16 16.41 15.24 3.73
CA THR A 16 15.48 16.10 4.46
C THR A 16 14.26 16.40 3.60
N ALA A 17 13.16 16.85 4.20
CA ALA A 17 11.96 17.21 3.47
C ALA A 17 12.22 18.31 2.43
N GLU A 18 13.07 19.28 2.76
CA GLU A 18 13.44 20.39 1.85
C GLU A 18 14.22 19.88 0.65
N ARG A 19 15.16 18.96 0.85
CA ARG A 19 15.92 18.36 -0.25
C ARG A 19 15.03 17.44 -1.09
N TRP A 20 14.18 16.65 -0.44
CA TRP A 20 13.26 15.74 -1.11
C TRP A 20 12.29 16.49 -2.04
N ALA A 21 11.72 17.60 -1.57
CA ALA A 21 10.81 18.45 -2.33
C ALA A 21 11.39 18.98 -3.66
N GLN A 22 12.72 19.08 -3.76
CA GLN A 22 13.39 19.54 -4.98
C GLN A 22 13.36 18.48 -6.09
N PHE A 23 13.18 17.18 -5.77
CA PHE A 23 13.13 16.11 -6.77
C PHE A 23 11.83 16.06 -7.58
N ARG A 24 10.89 16.97 -7.32
CA ARG A 24 9.69 17.12 -8.15
C ARG A 24 10.02 17.52 -9.60
N ASP A 25 11.16 18.22 -9.82
CA ASP A 25 11.58 18.76 -11.12
C ASP A 25 10.48 19.60 -11.81
N ASP A 26 10.61 19.90 -13.09
CA ASP A 26 9.62 20.62 -13.91
C ASP A 26 8.29 19.86 -14.12
N THR A 27 8.01 18.80 -13.34
CA THR A 27 6.75 18.05 -13.45
C THR A 27 5.58 19.00 -13.16
N PRO A 28 4.75 19.35 -14.16
CA PRO A 28 3.70 20.36 -14.01
C PRO A 28 2.46 19.76 -13.35
N LEU A 29 2.64 19.01 -12.27
CA LEU A 29 1.57 18.54 -11.40
C LEU A 29 1.21 19.66 -10.43
N THR A 30 0.77 20.80 -10.98
CA THR A 30 0.07 21.81 -10.20
C THR A 30 -1.27 21.21 -9.79
N LEU A 31 -1.44 20.93 -8.50
CA LEU A 31 -2.72 20.55 -7.94
C LEU A 31 -3.76 21.61 -8.32
N LYS A 32 -4.74 21.27 -9.15
CA LYS A 32 -5.84 22.19 -9.50
C LYS A 32 -6.74 22.42 -8.27
N GLU A 33 -7.52 23.50 -8.26
CA GLU A 33 -8.38 23.86 -7.13
C GLU A 33 -9.41 22.76 -6.78
N ASP A 34 -10.01 22.12 -7.79
CA ASP A 34 -10.92 20.98 -7.59
C ASP A 34 -10.22 19.73 -7.04
N GLU A 35 -8.91 19.63 -7.21
CA GLU A 35 -8.08 18.52 -6.73
C GLU A 35 -7.69 18.73 -5.27
N VAL A 36 -7.41 19.97 -4.90
CA VAL A 36 -7.34 20.39 -3.49
C VAL A 36 -8.65 20.07 -2.79
N ARG A 37 -9.80 20.32 -3.43
CA ARG A 37 -11.12 19.97 -2.87
C ARG A 37 -11.29 18.46 -2.75
N ARG A 38 -10.89 17.65 -3.74
CA ARG A 38 -10.94 16.18 -3.65
C ARG A 38 -10.05 15.62 -2.54
N LEU A 39 -8.81 16.08 -2.47
CA LEU A 39 -7.87 15.69 -1.40
C LEU A 39 -8.40 16.14 -0.03
N ARG A 40 -9.00 17.33 0.08
CA ARG A 40 -9.64 17.82 1.32
C ARG A 40 -10.97 17.13 1.65
N SER A 41 -11.63 16.51 0.67
CA SER A 41 -12.89 15.75 0.86
C SER A 41 -12.67 14.33 1.34
N LEU A 42 -11.43 13.82 1.23
CA LEU A 42 -11.00 12.68 2.03
C LEU A 42 -11.08 13.15 3.47
N ASN A 43 -11.78 12.41 4.35
CA ASN A 43 -12.03 12.78 5.75
C ASN A 43 -10.78 12.99 6.64
N ASP A 44 -9.58 13.08 6.04
CA ASP A 44 -8.32 13.39 6.70
C ASP A 44 -7.91 14.84 6.42
N PRO A 45 -7.38 15.56 7.42
CA PRO A 45 -6.78 16.88 7.21
C PRO A 45 -5.47 16.72 6.42
N ILE A 46 -5.55 16.68 5.09
CA ILE A 46 -4.38 16.62 4.21
C ILE A 46 -3.85 18.05 4.02
N ASP A 47 -2.63 18.29 4.51
CA ASP A 47 -1.90 19.54 4.29
C ASP A 47 -1.35 19.58 2.85
N LEU A 48 -1.75 20.59 2.09
CA LEU A 48 -1.29 20.77 0.71
C LEU A 48 0.21 21.04 0.63
N ASP A 49 0.80 21.64 1.66
CA ASP A 49 2.24 21.84 1.71
C ASP A 49 2.96 20.49 1.86
N GLU A 50 2.39 19.56 2.62
CA GLU A 50 2.91 18.19 2.70
C GLU A 50 2.81 17.47 1.35
N VAL A 51 1.67 17.59 0.65
CA VAL A 51 1.52 17.02 -0.71
C VAL A 51 2.60 17.56 -1.65
N ARG A 52 2.84 18.87 -1.62
CA ARG A 52 3.85 19.53 -2.47
C ARG A 52 5.28 19.15 -2.09
N LYS A 53 5.58 19.01 -0.80
CA LYS A 53 6.93 18.73 -0.30
C LYS A 53 7.31 17.26 -0.42
N ILE A 54 6.36 16.34 -0.20
CA ILE A 54 6.64 14.90 -0.05
C ILE A 54 6.05 14.08 -1.20
N TYR A 55 4.73 14.15 -1.38
CA TYR A 55 4.01 13.18 -2.19
C TYR A 55 4.18 13.38 -3.70
N LEU A 56 4.38 14.61 -4.18
CA LEU A 56 4.65 14.84 -5.61
C LEU A 56 5.95 14.15 -6.07
N SER A 57 7.05 14.37 -5.36
CA SER A 57 8.34 13.74 -5.65
C SER A 57 8.27 12.21 -5.53
N LEU A 58 7.55 11.72 -4.52
CA LEU A 58 7.33 10.28 -4.34
C LEU A 58 6.51 9.68 -5.50
N SER A 59 5.42 10.32 -5.91
CA SER A 59 4.59 9.86 -7.02
C SER A 59 5.38 9.79 -8.34
N ARG A 60 6.27 10.75 -8.58
CA ARG A 60 7.17 10.77 -9.74
C ARG A 60 8.15 9.60 -9.70
N LEU A 61 8.78 9.35 -8.55
CA LEU A 61 9.67 8.21 -8.37
C LEU A 61 8.93 6.90 -8.65
N LEU A 62 7.76 6.72 -8.07
CA LEU A 62 6.92 5.54 -8.27
C LEU A 62 6.50 5.38 -9.74
N SER A 63 6.14 6.45 -10.45
CA SER A 63 5.85 6.41 -11.89
C SER A 63 7.06 5.92 -12.69
N ALA A 64 8.26 6.39 -12.38
CA ALA A 64 9.48 5.93 -13.05
C ALA A 64 9.73 4.42 -12.85
N HIS A 65 9.47 3.89 -11.64
CA HIS A 65 9.54 2.45 -11.37
C HIS A 65 8.50 1.66 -12.18
N VAL A 66 7.27 2.17 -12.26
CA VAL A 66 6.18 1.55 -13.02
C VAL A 66 6.52 1.51 -14.51
N GLU A 67 7.01 2.62 -15.07
CA GLU A 67 7.44 2.71 -16.48
C GLU A 67 8.58 1.74 -16.80
N ALA A 68 9.58 1.65 -15.91
CA ALA A 68 10.68 0.71 -16.06
C ALA A 68 10.21 -0.75 -16.02
N SER A 69 9.30 -1.10 -15.11
CA SER A 69 8.68 -2.43 -15.05
C SER A 69 7.94 -2.78 -16.34
N GLN A 70 7.16 -1.84 -16.87
CA GLN A 70 6.43 -2.01 -18.13
C GLN A 70 7.35 -2.19 -19.34
N LEU A 71 8.46 -1.45 -19.39
CA LEU A 71 9.46 -1.62 -20.44
C LEU A 71 10.10 -3.01 -20.38
N LEU A 72 10.50 -3.45 -19.20
CA LEU A 72 11.07 -4.79 -18.99
C LEU A 72 10.08 -5.90 -19.37
N PHE A 73 8.80 -5.73 -19.02
CA PHE A 73 7.74 -6.64 -19.44
C PHE A 73 7.67 -6.76 -20.96
N ARG A 74 7.60 -5.64 -21.70
CA ARG A 74 7.57 -5.66 -23.18
C ARG A 74 8.80 -6.35 -23.78
N GLN A 75 9.98 -6.10 -23.24
CA GLN A 75 11.21 -6.77 -23.69
C GLN A 75 11.14 -8.30 -23.49
N ARG A 76 10.61 -8.76 -22.34
CA ARG A 76 10.39 -10.19 -22.08
C ARG A 76 9.36 -10.80 -23.02
N GLN A 77 8.26 -10.11 -23.33
CA GLN A 77 7.26 -10.59 -24.29
C GLN A 77 7.89 -10.86 -25.65
N VAL A 78 8.71 -9.92 -26.15
CA VAL A 78 9.45 -10.06 -27.41
C VAL A 78 10.43 -11.24 -27.33
N PHE A 79 11.18 -11.35 -26.23
CA PHE A 79 12.17 -12.43 -26.06
C PHE A 79 11.53 -13.83 -26.05
N PHE A 80 10.39 -14.00 -25.38
CA PHE A 80 9.72 -15.29 -25.26
C PHE A 80 8.71 -15.59 -26.38
N ASN A 81 8.56 -14.72 -27.39
CA ASN A 81 7.49 -14.80 -28.40
C ASN A 81 6.07 -14.95 -27.79
N GLY A 82 5.87 -14.38 -26.60
CA GLY A 82 4.70 -14.63 -25.76
C GLY A 82 3.51 -13.73 -26.09
N GLY A 83 2.90 -13.91 -27.26
CA GLY A 83 1.79 -13.07 -27.76
C GLY A 83 0.58 -12.94 -26.84
N ASP A 84 0.34 -13.93 -25.97
CA ASP A 84 -0.83 -13.99 -25.07
C ASP A 84 -0.51 -13.61 -23.61
N THR A 85 0.70 -13.13 -23.32
CA THR A 85 1.08 -12.81 -21.93
C THR A 85 0.36 -11.55 -21.44
N VAL A 86 -0.35 -11.67 -20.33
CA VAL A 86 -1.08 -10.56 -19.70
C VAL A 86 -0.13 -9.75 -18.84
N LYS A 87 -0.17 -8.42 -18.97
CA LYS A 87 0.56 -7.50 -18.08
C LYS A 87 0.06 -7.68 -16.65
N THR A 88 0.98 -8.00 -15.75
CA THR A 88 0.69 -8.09 -14.31
C THR A 88 0.71 -6.70 -13.68
N PRO A 89 -0.21 -6.38 -12.77
CA PRO A 89 -0.21 -5.10 -12.05
C PRO A 89 1.09 -4.86 -11.26
N PHE A 90 1.49 -3.59 -11.17
CA PHE A 90 2.56 -3.16 -10.27
C PHE A 90 1.98 -2.96 -8.86
N ILE A 91 2.49 -3.69 -7.86
CA ILE A 91 1.96 -3.69 -6.50
C ILE A 91 2.88 -2.86 -5.60
N ILE A 92 2.28 -1.86 -4.94
CA ILE A 92 2.94 -1.00 -3.96
C ILE A 92 2.42 -1.38 -2.58
N GLY A 93 3.29 -1.95 -1.74
CA GLY A 93 3.00 -2.21 -0.34
C GLY A 93 3.18 -0.96 0.52
N ILE A 94 2.23 -0.64 1.40
CA ILE A 94 2.36 0.44 2.39
C ILE A 94 2.17 -0.14 3.80
N ALA A 95 3.23 -0.03 4.61
CA ALA A 95 3.31 -0.53 5.98
C ALA A 95 3.59 0.60 6.98
N GLY A 96 3.50 0.26 8.28
CA GLY A 96 3.65 1.20 9.39
C GLY A 96 2.68 0.90 10.53
N SER A 97 2.87 1.53 11.69
CA SER A 97 2.04 1.32 12.88
C SER A 97 0.59 1.78 12.70
N VAL A 98 -0.32 1.31 13.56
CA VAL A 98 -1.69 1.84 13.64
C VAL A 98 -1.63 3.34 13.90
N ALA A 99 -2.54 4.11 13.28
CA ALA A 99 -2.62 5.57 13.41
C ALA A 99 -1.45 6.40 12.85
N VAL A 100 -0.40 5.79 12.27
CA VAL A 100 0.73 6.52 11.65
C VAL A 100 0.40 7.23 10.32
N GLY A 101 -0.83 7.09 9.80
CA GLY A 101 -1.27 7.79 8.59
C GLY A 101 -1.18 6.99 7.27
N LYS A 102 -1.03 5.67 7.32
CA LYS A 102 -0.96 4.80 6.12
C LYS A 102 -2.10 4.98 5.14
N SER A 103 -3.33 4.90 5.61
CA SER A 103 -4.49 5.00 4.71
C SER A 103 -4.60 6.38 4.08
N THR A 104 -4.18 7.43 4.80
CA THR A 104 -4.07 8.81 4.27
C THR A 104 -3.05 8.86 3.14
N ALA A 105 -1.83 8.39 3.39
CA ALA A 105 -0.76 8.34 2.38
C ALA A 105 -1.17 7.51 1.15
N ALA A 106 -1.79 6.35 1.36
CA ALA A 106 -2.25 5.47 0.29
C ALA A 106 -3.30 6.14 -0.62
N ARG A 107 -4.25 6.87 -0.03
CA ARG A 107 -5.26 7.64 -0.77
C ARG A 107 -4.64 8.79 -1.56
N VAL A 108 -3.71 9.55 -0.95
CA VAL A 108 -3.00 10.63 -1.66
C VAL A 108 -2.20 10.07 -2.84
N LEU A 109 -1.46 8.99 -2.63
CA LEU A 109 -0.67 8.36 -3.70
C LEU A 109 -1.55 7.81 -4.81
N LYS A 110 -2.71 7.22 -4.50
CA LYS A 110 -3.67 6.78 -5.51
C LYS A 110 -4.06 7.94 -6.44
N GLU A 111 -4.49 9.06 -5.87
CA GLU A 111 -4.94 10.24 -6.63
C GLU A 111 -3.81 10.89 -7.45
N LEU A 112 -2.57 10.82 -6.98
CA LEU A 112 -1.41 11.34 -7.72
C LEU A 112 -0.97 10.40 -8.84
N LEU A 113 -0.97 9.09 -8.59
CA LEU A 113 -0.51 8.09 -9.56
C LEU A 113 -1.45 7.94 -10.75
N GLN A 114 -2.77 8.08 -10.55
CA GLN A 114 -3.77 8.07 -11.64
C GLN A 114 -3.55 9.15 -12.70
N ARG A 115 -2.72 10.16 -12.42
CA ARG A 115 -2.43 11.28 -13.32
C ARG A 115 -1.35 10.97 -14.33
N TRP A 116 -0.55 9.92 -14.08
CA TRP A 116 0.54 9.56 -14.96
C TRP A 116 0.00 8.76 -16.15
N PRO A 117 0.37 9.12 -17.39
CA PRO A 117 -0.08 8.39 -18.59
C PRO A 117 0.27 6.89 -18.56
N SER A 118 1.32 6.53 -17.83
CA SER A 118 1.79 5.16 -17.63
C SER A 118 0.89 4.31 -16.72
N SER A 119 0.00 4.91 -15.92
CA SER A 119 -0.76 4.21 -14.89
C SER A 119 -2.15 4.83 -14.58
N PRO A 120 -3.06 4.90 -15.59
CA PRO A 120 -4.37 5.51 -15.40
C PRO A 120 -5.28 4.74 -14.42
N ARG A 121 -5.11 3.42 -14.27
CA ARG A 121 -5.95 2.60 -13.38
C ARG A 121 -5.19 2.21 -12.12
N VAL A 122 -5.44 2.93 -11.03
CA VAL A 122 -4.87 2.65 -9.71
C VAL A 122 -5.96 2.16 -8.76
N ALA A 123 -5.77 0.95 -8.22
CA ALA A 123 -6.60 0.36 -7.19
C ALA A 123 -5.98 0.56 -5.80
N LEU A 124 -6.82 0.59 -4.76
CA LEU A 124 -6.40 0.63 -3.37
C LEU A 124 -7.15 -0.44 -2.59
N VAL A 125 -6.43 -1.32 -1.91
CA VAL A 125 -6.97 -2.36 -1.03
C VAL A 125 -6.26 -2.29 0.31
N THR A 126 -7.03 -2.42 1.40
CA THR A 126 -6.51 -2.52 2.77
C THR A 126 -6.52 -3.98 3.21
N THR A 127 -5.55 -4.38 4.03
CA THR A 127 -5.55 -5.70 4.68
C THR A 127 -6.73 -5.90 5.63
N ASP A 128 -7.34 -4.83 6.12
CA ASP A 128 -8.41 -4.92 7.13
C ASP A 128 -9.63 -5.72 6.64
N GLY A 129 -9.89 -5.71 5.33
CA GLY A 129 -10.93 -6.56 4.72
C GLY A 129 -10.67 -8.06 4.89
N PHE A 130 -9.42 -8.45 5.10
CA PHE A 130 -9.00 -9.84 5.26
C PHE A 130 -8.86 -10.26 6.73
N LEU A 131 -9.30 -9.43 7.68
CA LEU A 131 -9.50 -9.89 9.05
C LEU A 131 -10.56 -11.00 9.07
N PHE A 132 -10.48 -11.91 10.03
CA PHE A 132 -11.62 -12.77 10.30
C PHE A 132 -12.79 -11.92 10.82
N PRO A 133 -14.05 -12.27 10.46
CA PRO A 133 -15.22 -11.61 11.04
C PRO A 133 -15.21 -11.67 12.57
N ASN A 134 -15.75 -10.64 13.25
CA ASN A 134 -15.73 -10.60 14.72
C ASN A 134 -16.36 -11.84 15.37
N ALA A 135 -17.33 -12.49 14.73
CA ALA A 135 -17.90 -13.74 15.21
C ALA A 135 -16.85 -14.87 15.33
N VAL A 136 -15.95 -14.97 14.34
CA VAL A 136 -14.84 -15.94 14.32
C VAL A 136 -13.77 -15.52 15.33
N LEU A 137 -13.42 -14.23 15.38
CA LEU A 137 -12.45 -13.74 16.36
C LEU A 137 -12.92 -13.97 17.80
N ARG A 138 -14.21 -13.80 18.10
CA ARG A 138 -14.80 -14.11 19.41
C ARG A 138 -14.75 -15.60 19.73
N SER A 139 -15.13 -16.47 18.79
CA SER A 139 -15.11 -17.92 19.04
C SER A 139 -13.70 -18.48 19.25
N GLN A 140 -12.68 -17.79 18.75
CA GLN A 140 -11.27 -18.16 18.90
C GLN A 140 -10.54 -17.38 20.01
N ASN A 141 -11.22 -16.52 20.78
CA ASN A 141 -10.61 -15.64 21.79
C ASN A 141 -9.50 -14.73 21.22
N LEU A 142 -9.67 -14.25 19.98
CA LEU A 142 -8.72 -13.39 19.26
C LEU A 142 -9.16 -11.93 19.16
N MET A 143 -10.26 -11.53 19.81
CA MET A 143 -10.77 -10.15 19.74
C MET A 143 -9.74 -9.11 20.24
N GLU A 144 -9.03 -9.41 21.33
CA GLU A 144 -7.98 -8.52 21.88
C GLU A 144 -6.70 -8.53 21.03
N ARG A 145 -6.58 -9.49 20.12
CA ARG A 145 -5.47 -9.65 19.19
C ARG A 145 -5.85 -9.25 17.77
N LYS A 146 -6.94 -8.50 17.60
CA LYS A 146 -7.35 -7.97 16.30
C LYS A 146 -6.27 -7.02 15.76
N GLY A 147 -5.75 -7.32 14.57
CA GLY A 147 -4.60 -6.66 13.97
C GLY A 147 -3.28 -7.44 14.10
N PHE A 148 -3.21 -8.45 14.97
CA PHE A 148 -2.07 -9.37 15.00
C PHE A 148 -2.18 -10.42 13.87
N PRO A 149 -1.07 -11.07 13.47
CA PRO A 149 -1.05 -11.98 12.31
C PRO A 149 -2.12 -13.07 12.29
N GLU A 150 -2.45 -13.62 13.45
CA GLU A 150 -3.46 -14.67 13.65
C GLU A 150 -4.90 -14.19 13.48
N SER A 151 -5.15 -12.89 13.50
CA SER A 151 -6.49 -12.32 13.28
C SER A 151 -6.85 -12.16 11.79
N TYR A 152 -5.93 -12.46 10.87
CA TYR A 152 -6.12 -12.35 9.42
C TYR A 152 -6.27 -13.72 8.75
N ASP A 153 -7.14 -13.79 7.74
CA ASP A 153 -7.14 -14.89 6.77
C ASP A 153 -5.99 -14.69 5.77
N VAL A 154 -4.79 -15.11 6.17
CA VAL A 154 -3.60 -15.03 5.31
C VAL A 154 -3.73 -15.91 4.07
N GLY A 155 -4.53 -16.98 4.11
CA GLY A 155 -4.82 -17.78 2.92
C GLY A 155 -5.58 -16.96 1.87
N ALA A 156 -6.60 -16.21 2.29
CA ALA A 156 -7.36 -15.33 1.40
C ALA A 156 -6.50 -14.18 0.86
N LEU A 157 -5.64 -13.59 1.69
CA LEU A 157 -4.67 -12.57 1.27
C LEU A 157 -3.74 -13.06 0.15
N LEU A 158 -3.12 -14.23 0.35
CA LEU A 158 -2.18 -14.80 -0.61
C LEU A 158 -2.90 -15.20 -1.92
N ARG A 159 -4.12 -15.75 -1.84
CA ARG A 159 -4.93 -16.05 -3.03
C ARG A 159 -5.26 -14.78 -3.82
N PHE A 160 -5.65 -13.70 -3.12
CA PHE A 160 -5.92 -12.42 -3.74
C PHE A 160 -4.70 -11.86 -4.47
N LEU A 161 -3.55 -11.75 -3.79
CA LEU A 161 -2.33 -11.22 -4.40
C LEU A 161 -1.81 -12.10 -5.54
N SER A 162 -1.94 -13.43 -5.41
CA SER A 162 -1.61 -14.37 -6.49
C SER A 162 -2.50 -14.17 -7.71
N ALA A 163 -3.82 -14.03 -7.54
CA ALA A 163 -4.74 -13.79 -8.66
C ALA A 163 -4.41 -12.47 -9.38
N ILE A 164 -4.12 -11.42 -8.62
CA ILE A 164 -3.66 -10.13 -9.15
C ILE A 164 -2.35 -10.30 -9.95
N LYS A 165 -1.33 -10.95 -9.36
CA LYS A 165 -0.04 -11.20 -10.03
C LYS A 165 -0.11 -12.21 -11.17
N SER A 166 -1.19 -12.98 -11.29
CA SER A 166 -1.49 -13.83 -12.45
C SER A 166 -2.24 -13.10 -13.57
N GLY A 167 -2.64 -11.84 -13.36
CA GLY A 167 -3.41 -11.08 -14.35
C GLY A 167 -4.86 -11.57 -14.50
N GLU A 168 -5.42 -12.20 -13.47
CA GLU A 168 -6.82 -12.62 -13.47
C GLU A 168 -7.75 -11.40 -13.54
N PRO A 169 -8.84 -11.45 -14.34
CA PRO A 169 -9.83 -10.38 -14.38
C PRO A 169 -10.79 -10.47 -13.18
N GLN A 170 -11.39 -9.33 -12.81
CA GLN A 170 -12.51 -9.26 -11.83
C GLN A 170 -12.24 -9.91 -10.45
N VAL A 171 -11.02 -9.76 -9.92
CA VAL A 171 -10.62 -10.34 -8.63
C VAL A 171 -11.34 -9.63 -7.48
N GLN A 172 -11.96 -10.39 -6.56
CA GLN A 172 -12.73 -9.83 -5.44
C GLN A 172 -11.82 -9.58 -4.23
N ALA A 173 -11.92 -8.39 -3.62
CA ALA A 173 -11.33 -8.08 -2.32
C ALA A 173 -12.44 -7.78 -1.29
N PRO A 174 -12.42 -8.42 -0.10
CA PRO A 174 -13.43 -8.19 0.94
C PRO A 174 -13.35 -6.77 1.50
N LEU A 175 -14.48 -6.24 1.95
CA LEU A 175 -14.58 -4.89 2.53
C LEU A 175 -14.61 -4.92 4.06
N TYR A 176 -13.97 -3.92 4.67
CA TYR A 176 -14.00 -3.66 6.11
C TYR A 176 -14.70 -2.34 6.39
N SER A 177 -15.57 -2.31 7.39
CA SER A 177 -16.23 -1.09 7.84
C SER A 177 -15.63 -0.63 9.16
N HIS A 178 -15.01 0.55 9.16
CA HIS A 178 -14.58 1.20 10.39
C HIS A 178 -15.76 1.72 11.23
N MET A 179 -16.97 1.82 10.66
CA MET A 179 -18.17 2.20 11.41
C MET A 179 -18.72 1.05 12.26
N THR A 180 -18.81 -0.15 11.69
CA THR A 180 -19.25 -1.35 12.41
C THR A 180 -18.09 -2.08 13.09
N TYR A 181 -16.86 -1.67 12.78
CA TYR A 181 -15.62 -2.28 13.25
C TYR A 181 -15.56 -3.78 12.95
N ASP A 182 -15.98 -4.17 11.74
CA ASP A 182 -16.04 -5.56 11.28
C ASP A 182 -15.88 -5.66 9.76
N VAL A 183 -15.56 -6.86 9.28
CA VAL A 183 -15.65 -7.21 7.86
C VAL A 183 -17.13 -7.20 7.46
N LEU A 184 -17.44 -6.62 6.31
CA LEU A 184 -18.79 -6.59 5.76
C LEU A 184 -19.10 -7.95 5.12
N PRO A 185 -20.09 -8.71 5.61
CA PRO A 185 -20.44 -10.00 5.05
C PRO A 185 -20.89 -9.86 3.60
N ASP A 186 -20.35 -10.72 2.72
CA ASP A 186 -20.71 -10.80 1.30
C ASP A 186 -20.49 -9.51 0.48
N GLU A 187 -19.80 -8.52 1.04
CA GLU A 187 -19.47 -7.28 0.36
C GLU A 187 -18.00 -7.26 -0.10
N PHE A 188 -17.82 -7.02 -1.39
CA PHE A 188 -16.52 -7.05 -2.05
C PHE A 188 -16.34 -5.84 -2.97
N VAL A 189 -15.09 -5.45 -3.15
CA VAL A 189 -14.68 -4.57 -4.26
C VAL A 189 -14.04 -5.41 -5.36
N THR A 190 -14.52 -5.23 -6.58
CA THR A 190 -13.96 -5.89 -7.76
C THR A 190 -12.73 -5.13 -8.27
N ILE A 191 -11.60 -5.82 -8.34
CA ILE A 191 -10.33 -5.31 -8.85
C ILE A 191 -10.07 -5.95 -10.22
N ASP A 192 -10.20 -5.15 -11.28
CA ASP A 192 -10.04 -5.64 -12.66
C ASP A 192 -8.76 -5.15 -13.32
N ARG A 193 -7.70 -5.97 -13.23
CA ARG A 193 -6.40 -5.77 -13.89
C ARG A 193 -5.92 -4.30 -13.85
N PRO A 194 -5.75 -3.69 -12.67
CA PRO A 194 -5.28 -2.31 -12.59
C PRO A 194 -3.84 -2.20 -13.10
N ASP A 195 -3.41 -1.01 -13.48
CA ASP A 195 -1.99 -0.76 -13.77
C ASP A 195 -1.15 -0.78 -12.49
N ILE A 196 -1.71 -0.25 -11.41
CA ILE A 196 -1.11 -0.21 -10.08
C ILE A 196 -2.13 -0.70 -9.04
N LEU A 197 -1.70 -1.58 -8.13
CA LEU A 197 -2.41 -1.89 -6.89
C LEU A 197 -1.64 -1.32 -5.71
N ILE A 198 -2.22 -0.37 -4.98
CA ILE A 198 -1.73 0.03 -3.66
C ILE A 198 -2.35 -0.92 -2.63
N PHE A 199 -1.50 -1.58 -1.87
CA PHE A 199 -1.89 -2.56 -0.86
C PHE A 199 -1.36 -2.12 0.50
N GLU A 200 -2.25 -1.71 1.39
CA GLU A 200 -1.91 -1.07 2.66
C GLU A 200 -2.30 -1.92 3.86
N GLY A 201 -1.44 -1.98 4.88
CA GLY A 201 -1.76 -2.69 6.12
C GLY A 201 -0.60 -2.77 7.11
N ILE A 202 -0.91 -3.16 8.35
CA ILE A 202 0.09 -3.29 9.43
C ILE A 202 1.02 -4.49 9.25
N ASN A 203 0.55 -5.55 8.58
CA ASN A 203 1.26 -6.83 8.49
C ASN A 203 1.87 -7.09 7.09
N VAL A 204 1.88 -6.10 6.20
CA VAL A 204 2.23 -6.33 4.79
C VAL A 204 3.72 -6.60 4.54
N LEU A 205 4.60 -6.20 5.47
CA LEU A 205 6.05 -6.46 5.42
C LEU A 205 6.52 -7.48 6.46
N GLN A 206 5.59 -8.14 7.18
CA GLN A 206 5.98 -9.13 8.17
C GLN A 206 6.48 -10.40 7.49
N THR A 207 7.64 -10.87 7.94
CA THR A 207 8.12 -12.21 7.66
C THR A 207 7.43 -13.20 8.59
N ARG A 208 7.25 -14.44 8.14
CA ARG A 208 6.75 -15.55 8.94
C ARG A 208 7.85 -16.58 9.13
N ASP A 209 7.81 -17.29 10.25
CA ASP A 209 8.64 -18.48 10.42
C ASP A 209 8.24 -19.53 9.37
N LEU A 210 9.26 -20.17 8.77
CA LEU A 210 9.04 -21.25 7.82
C LEU A 210 8.27 -22.38 8.50
N PRO A 211 7.24 -22.96 7.84
CA PRO A 211 6.56 -24.13 8.34
C PRO A 211 7.53 -25.26 8.70
N LYS A 212 7.27 -25.97 9.80
CA LYS A 212 8.12 -27.08 10.27
C LYS A 212 8.24 -28.22 9.24
N ASP A 213 7.30 -28.31 8.29
CA ASP A 213 7.31 -29.28 7.19
C ASP A 213 8.10 -28.83 5.97
N GLY A 214 8.76 -27.66 6.02
CA GLY A 214 9.65 -27.16 4.96
C GLY A 214 8.94 -26.69 3.69
N LYS A 215 7.60 -26.65 3.67
CA LYS A 215 6.86 -26.13 2.52
C LYS A 215 7.02 -24.62 2.44
N PHE A 216 7.51 -24.16 1.29
CA PHE A 216 7.61 -22.73 1.00
C PHE A 216 6.20 -22.13 0.95
N VAL A 217 5.92 -21.18 1.83
CA VAL A 217 4.72 -20.34 1.79
C VAL A 217 5.20 -18.94 1.43
N PRO A 218 4.78 -18.38 0.27
CA PRO A 218 5.16 -17.03 -0.12
C PRO A 218 4.81 -16.01 0.98
N PHE A 219 5.67 -15.03 1.18
CA PHE A 219 5.37 -13.87 2.02
C PHE A 219 4.52 -12.87 1.23
N ILE A 220 3.76 -12.05 1.94
CA ILE A 220 2.98 -10.96 1.32
C ILE A 220 3.92 -10.02 0.53
N SER A 221 5.10 -9.73 1.07
CA SER A 221 6.12 -8.90 0.45
C SER A 221 6.69 -9.46 -0.87
N ASP A 222 6.61 -10.77 -1.09
CA ASP A 222 7.11 -11.39 -2.34
C ASP A 222 6.29 -10.96 -3.56
N PHE A 223 5.08 -10.45 -3.34
CA PHE A 223 4.20 -9.92 -4.39
C PHE A 223 4.42 -8.44 -4.68
N PHE A 224 5.21 -7.72 -3.87
CA PHE A 224 5.39 -6.27 -4.01
C PHE A 224 6.54 -5.93 -4.96
N ASP A 225 6.30 -4.99 -5.87
CA ASP A 225 7.35 -4.42 -6.72
C ASP A 225 8.00 -3.19 -6.05
N PHE A 226 7.28 -2.53 -5.14
CA PHE A 226 7.79 -1.45 -4.32
C PHE A 226 7.14 -1.48 -2.93
N SER A 227 7.90 -1.15 -1.89
CA SER A 227 7.39 -1.09 -0.51
C SER A 227 7.71 0.25 0.13
N ILE A 228 6.75 0.81 0.84
CA ILE A 228 6.86 2.04 1.62
C ILE A 228 6.55 1.69 3.07
N TYR A 229 7.42 2.11 3.99
CA TYR A 229 7.14 2.05 5.42
C TYR A 229 7.02 3.48 5.95
N ILE A 230 5.88 3.78 6.58
CA ILE A 230 5.65 5.07 7.23
C ILE A 230 6.01 4.93 8.70
N ASP A 231 6.99 5.72 9.11
CA ASP A 231 7.60 5.68 10.43
C ASP A 231 7.39 6.98 11.19
N ALA A 232 7.32 6.88 12.51
CA ALA A 232 7.24 8.01 13.43
C ALA A 232 7.68 7.56 14.83
N GLU A 233 8.05 8.52 15.68
CA GLU A 233 8.34 8.26 17.09
C GLU A 233 7.11 7.67 17.80
N GLU A 234 7.34 6.71 18.71
CA GLU A 234 6.27 5.96 19.39
C GLU A 234 5.33 6.89 20.16
N GLU A 235 5.88 7.95 20.79
CA GLU A 235 5.12 8.94 21.52
C GLU A 235 4.14 9.70 20.61
N LEU A 236 4.53 9.98 19.37
CA LEU A 236 3.66 10.63 18.38
C LEU A 236 2.57 9.68 17.91
N ILE A 237 2.93 8.42 17.64
CA ILE A 237 1.97 7.39 17.21
C ILE A 237 0.90 7.19 18.29
N HIS A 238 1.32 7.07 19.55
CA HIS A 238 0.41 6.92 20.69
C HIS A 238 -0.54 8.11 20.83
N LYS A 239 -0.02 9.33 20.69
CA LYS A 239 -0.84 10.55 20.71
C LYS A 239 -1.87 10.54 19.58
N TRP A 240 -1.46 10.30 18.34
CA TRP A 240 -2.38 10.27 17.19
C TRP A 240 -3.44 9.16 17.31
N TYR A 241 -3.07 8.03 17.91
CA TYR A 241 -4.01 6.96 18.22
C TYR A 241 -5.11 7.46 19.17
N ILE A 242 -4.75 8.09 20.29
CA ILE A 242 -5.71 8.65 21.25
C ILE A 242 -6.57 9.73 20.59
N ASP A 243 -5.95 10.69 19.89
CA ASP A 243 -6.65 11.80 19.24
C ASP A 243 -7.71 11.31 18.23
N ARG A 244 -7.45 10.17 17.56
CA ARG A 244 -8.40 9.55 16.63
C ARG A 244 -9.55 8.85 17.34
N PHE A 245 -9.31 8.25 18.51
CA PHE A 245 -10.36 7.59 19.30
C PHE A 245 -11.28 8.55 20.04
N MET A 246 -10.80 9.76 20.33
CA MET A 246 -11.54 10.79 21.05
C MET A 246 -12.37 11.72 20.14
N ARG A 247 -12.34 11.51 18.82
CA ARG A 247 -13.17 12.20 17.82
C ARG A 247 -14.40 11.38 17.46
#